data_AF-A0A0M0F5A2-F1
#
_entry.id   AF-A0A0M0F5A2-F1
#
_cell.length_a   1.000
_cell.length_b   1.000
_cell.length_c   1.000
_cell.angle_alpha   90.00
_cell.angle_beta   90.00
_cell.angle_gamma   90.00
#
_symmetry.space_group_name_H-M   'P 1'
#
loop_
_entity.id
_entity.type
_entity.pdbx_description
1 polymer ?
#
loop_
_entity_poly.entity_id
_entity_poly.type
_entity_poly.pdbx_seq_one_letter_code
_entity_poly.pdbx_strand_id
1 'polypeptide(L)'
;MTDPTIAETPSTGRVARLWHEPDDGEPRPVGHLVTRVCTHWDTVGPSAFPRHVNPEPRVQWRAHLDDADAALTEDLYSDDPEAPPLPREDGGCLVVRGRQLRVEWLDGEEAAAAWAQHGW
;
A
#
# COMPACT_ATOMS: atom_id res chain seq x y z
N MET A 1 -27.78 -24.37 -8.05
CA MET A 1 -27.36 -23.01 -8.43
C MET A 1 -26.47 -22.56 -7.29
N THR A 2 -25.17 -22.79 -7.44
CA THR A 2 -24.16 -22.52 -6.41
C THR A 2 -23.87 -21.03 -6.43
N ASP A 3 -24.23 -20.35 -5.35
CA ASP A 3 -23.78 -18.99 -5.06
C ASP A 3 -22.25 -18.99 -5.11
N PRO A 4 -21.60 -18.14 -5.95
CA PRO A 4 -20.18 -17.94 -5.80
C PRO A 4 -20.02 -17.18 -4.48
N THR A 5 -19.52 -17.88 -3.47
CA THR A 5 -18.95 -17.27 -2.26
C THR A 5 -18.03 -16.14 -2.73
N ILE A 6 -18.52 -14.91 -2.68
CA ILE A 6 -17.69 -13.73 -2.73
C ILE A 6 -16.83 -13.89 -1.49
N ALA A 7 -15.58 -14.33 -1.69
CA ALA A 7 -14.58 -14.25 -0.65
C ALA A 7 -14.64 -12.81 -0.16
N GLU A 8 -15.06 -12.61 1.09
CA GLU A 8 -15.17 -11.30 1.69
C GLU A 8 -13.81 -10.63 1.55
N THR A 9 -13.70 -9.76 0.55
CA THR A 9 -12.50 -8.96 0.36
C THR A 9 -12.50 -8.05 1.58
N PRO A 10 -11.45 -8.09 2.43
CA PRO A 10 -11.47 -7.31 3.67
C PRO A 10 -11.77 -5.86 3.30
N SER A 11 -12.91 -5.35 3.80
CA SER A 11 -13.42 -4.00 3.52
C SER A 11 -12.47 -2.92 4.04
N THR A 12 -11.59 -3.31 4.96
CA THR A 12 -10.41 -2.60 5.44
C THR A 12 -9.19 -3.14 4.72
N GLY A 13 -8.41 -2.27 4.08
CA GLY A 13 -7.19 -2.71 3.43
C GLY A 13 -6.15 -3.27 4.41
N ARG A 14 -5.09 -3.84 3.86
CA ARG A 14 -4.04 -4.56 4.60
C ARG A 14 -2.88 -3.65 4.97
N VAL A 15 -2.15 -4.03 6.01
CA VAL A 15 -0.91 -3.37 6.45
C VAL A 15 0.25 -4.37 6.43
N ALA A 16 1.42 -3.90 6.03
CA ALA A 16 2.67 -4.60 6.16
C ALA A 16 3.70 -3.74 6.87
N ARG A 17 4.64 -4.39 7.55
CA ARG A 17 5.87 -3.80 8.03
C ARG A 17 6.92 -3.83 6.93
N LEU A 18 7.66 -2.73 6.82
CA LEU A 18 8.80 -2.60 5.91
C LEU A 18 10.10 -2.78 6.68
N TRP A 19 10.95 -3.67 6.17
CA TRP A 19 12.24 -4.00 6.78
C TRP A 19 13.38 -3.57 5.88
N HIS A 20 14.38 -2.93 6.49
CA HIS A 20 15.67 -2.72 5.88
C HIS A 20 16.60 -3.87 6.27
N GLU A 21 17.18 -4.53 5.27
CA GLU A 21 18.12 -5.65 5.43
C GLU A 21 19.51 -5.20 4.94
N PRO A 22 20.37 -4.69 5.83
CA PRO A 22 21.73 -4.31 5.45
C PRO A 22 22.59 -5.56 5.15
N ASP A 23 23.59 -5.41 4.27
CA ASP A 23 24.52 -6.50 3.92
C ASP A 23 25.30 -7.02 5.14
N ASP A 24 25.67 -6.13 6.05
CA ASP A 24 26.32 -6.45 7.32
C ASP A 24 25.53 -5.80 8.48
N GLY A 25 24.51 -6.50 8.99
CA GLY A 25 23.77 -6.07 10.18
C GLY A 25 22.45 -6.82 10.39
N GLU A 26 21.81 -6.53 11.52
CA GLU A 26 20.49 -7.07 11.83
C GLU A 26 19.39 -6.34 11.05
N PRO A 27 18.38 -7.06 10.53
CA PRO A 27 17.20 -6.46 9.93
C PRO A 27 16.53 -5.49 10.91
N ARG A 28 16.15 -4.30 10.41
CA ARG A 28 15.45 -3.28 11.21
C ARG A 28 14.12 -2.89 10.57
N PRO A 29 13.04 -2.69 11.34
CA PRO A 29 11.82 -2.10 10.82
C PRO A 29 12.09 -0.63 10.49
N VAL A 30 11.58 -0.16 9.36
CA VAL A 30 11.79 1.21 8.87
C VAL A 30 10.52 1.91 8.44
N GLY A 31 9.36 1.26 8.56
CA GLY A 31 8.10 1.85 8.13
C GLY A 31 6.99 0.84 7.93
N HIS A 32 5.91 1.32 7.31
CA HIS A 32 4.71 0.55 7.03
C HIS A 32 4.23 0.77 5.60
N LEU A 33 3.76 -0.31 4.98
CA LEU A 33 3.00 -0.26 3.73
C LEU A 33 1.54 -0.50 4.07
N VAL A 34 0.68 0.44 3.71
CA VAL A 34 -0.75 0.36 3.98
C VAL A 34 -1.47 0.35 2.63
N THR A 35 -2.48 -0.50 2.50
CA THR A 35 -3.27 -0.66 1.28
C THR A 35 -4.73 -0.29 1.54
N ARG A 36 -5.49 0.11 0.53
CA ARG A 36 -6.93 0.28 0.64
C ARG A 36 -7.59 0.00 -0.71
N VAL A 37 -8.85 -0.41 -0.68
CA VAL A 37 -9.66 -0.52 -1.91
C VAL A 37 -10.45 0.78 -2.06
N CYS A 38 -10.27 1.46 -3.19
CA CYS A 38 -11.04 2.63 -3.56
C CYS A 38 -11.76 2.39 -4.88
N THR A 39 -12.86 3.11 -5.09
CA THR A 39 -13.52 3.13 -6.40
C THR A 39 -12.79 4.11 -7.31
N HIS A 40 -12.13 3.58 -8.33
CA HIS A 40 -11.63 4.35 -9.46
C HIS A 40 -12.77 4.64 -10.43
N TRP A 41 -12.72 5.81 -11.04
CA TRP A 41 -13.67 6.24 -12.06
C TRP A 41 -12.91 6.81 -13.26
N ASP A 42 -13.32 6.43 -14.46
CA ASP A 42 -12.84 7.08 -15.66
C ASP A 42 -13.49 8.45 -15.80
N THR A 43 -12.71 9.43 -16.26
CA THR A 43 -13.22 10.78 -16.53
C THR A 43 -13.40 10.98 -18.03
N VAL A 44 -14.63 11.31 -18.45
CA VAL A 44 -14.95 11.64 -19.85
C VAL A 44 -15.58 13.02 -19.97
N GLY A 45 -15.42 13.63 -21.15
CA GLY A 45 -15.96 14.95 -21.47
C GLY A 45 -14.98 16.11 -21.22
N PRO A 46 -15.42 17.37 -21.40
CA PRO A 46 -14.56 18.54 -21.24
C PRO A 46 -14.10 18.72 -19.79
N SER A 47 -12.88 19.24 -19.58
CA SER A 47 -12.33 19.50 -18.24
C SER A 47 -13.20 20.44 -17.40
N ALA A 48 -13.99 21.32 -18.02
CA ALA A 48 -14.93 22.21 -17.31
C ALA A 48 -16.19 21.48 -16.79
N PHE A 49 -16.55 20.33 -17.38
CA PHE A 49 -17.73 19.54 -17.06
C PHE A 49 -17.44 18.03 -17.16
N PRO A 50 -16.55 17.49 -16.32
CA PRO A 50 -16.19 16.08 -16.36
C PRO A 50 -17.38 15.20 -15.94
N ARG A 51 -17.47 14.01 -16.52
CA ARG A 51 -18.36 12.93 -16.06
C ARG A 51 -17.54 11.73 -15.63
N HIS A 52 -17.81 11.23 -14.43
CA HIS A 52 -17.22 10.01 -13.90
C HIS A 52 -18.05 8.80 -14.32
N VAL A 53 -17.41 7.83 -14.95
CA VAL A 53 -18.03 6.60 -15.48
C VAL A 53 -17.19 5.38 -15.11
N ASN A 54 -17.70 4.17 -15.35
CA ASN A 54 -17.00 2.90 -15.14
C ASN A 54 -16.38 2.77 -13.72
N PRO A 55 -17.20 2.66 -12.67
CA PRO A 55 -16.67 2.43 -11.32
C PRO A 55 -15.97 1.08 -11.24
N GLU A 56 -14.69 1.09 -10.87
CA GLU A 56 -13.87 -0.11 -10.70
C GLU A 56 -13.21 -0.11 -9.33
N PRO A 57 -13.26 -1.22 -8.57
CA PRO A 57 -12.46 -1.33 -7.37
C PRO A 57 -10.98 -1.39 -7.75
N ARG A 58 -10.16 -0.54 -7.14
CA ARG A 58 -8.70 -0.53 -7.29
C ARG A 58 -8.02 -0.50 -5.94
N VAL A 59 -6.93 -1.26 -5.84
CA VAL A 59 -6.07 -1.20 -4.67
C VAL A 59 -5.15 0.00 -4.81
N GLN A 60 -5.21 0.90 -3.85
CA GLN A 60 -4.22 1.95 -3.63
C GLN A 60 -3.32 1.54 -2.47
N TRP A 61 -2.09 2.00 -2.48
CA TRP A 61 -1.16 1.75 -1.38
C TRP A 61 -0.31 2.99 -1.09
N ARG A 62 0.18 3.06 0.16
CA ARG A 62 1.06 4.10 0.66
C ARG A 62 2.17 3.45 1.47
N ALA A 63 3.42 3.75 1.15
CA ALA A 63 4.57 3.39 1.95
C ALA A 63 5.00 4.61 2.77
N HIS A 64 4.90 4.49 4.09
CA HIS A 64 5.39 5.46 5.06
C HIS A 64 6.69 4.93 5.67
N LEU A 65 7.72 5.77 5.76
CA LEU A 65 8.98 5.43 6.42
C LEU A 65 9.11 6.19 7.73
N ASP A 66 9.40 5.48 8.81
CA ASP A 66 9.61 6.04 10.16
C ASP A 66 11.04 6.61 10.33
N ASP A 67 11.82 6.67 9.25
CA ASP A 67 13.25 7.05 9.28
C ASP A 67 13.43 8.56 9.51
N ALA A 68 14.47 8.94 10.24
CA ALA A 68 14.76 10.34 10.56
C ALA A 68 15.43 11.11 9.40
N ASP A 69 15.73 10.43 8.30
CA ASP A 69 16.32 11.04 7.11
C ASP A 69 15.27 11.86 6.34
N ALA A 70 15.46 13.18 6.34
CA ALA A 70 14.55 14.14 5.71
C ALA A 70 14.38 13.93 4.19
N ALA A 71 15.33 13.28 3.51
CA ALA A 71 15.18 12.96 2.09
C ALA A 71 14.15 11.84 1.85
N LEU A 72 13.71 11.16 2.91
CA LEU A 72 12.99 9.90 2.88
C LEU A 72 11.77 9.89 3.80
N THR A 73 11.47 11.04 4.39
CA THR A 73 10.25 11.31 5.17
C THR A 73 9.01 11.50 4.31
N GLU A 74 9.15 11.70 3.00
CA GLU A 74 7.99 11.76 2.11
C GLU A 74 7.47 10.36 1.79
N ASP A 75 6.16 10.17 2.02
CA ASP A 75 5.46 8.95 1.66
C ASP A 75 5.59 8.68 0.14
N LEU A 76 5.55 7.40 -0.23
CA LEU A 76 5.41 6.96 -1.61
C LEU A 76 4.00 6.42 -1.80
N TYR A 77 3.28 6.93 -2.80
CA TYR A 77 1.92 6.53 -3.12
C TYR A 77 1.88 5.68 -4.39
N SER A 78 0.87 4.81 -4.50
CA SER A 78 0.70 3.90 -5.64
C SER A 78 0.51 4.57 -7.00
N ASP A 79 0.15 5.86 -7.02
CA ASP A 79 -0.04 6.67 -8.22
C ASP A 79 1.14 7.60 -8.53
N ASP A 80 2.21 7.55 -7.73
CA ASP A 80 3.46 8.26 -8.04
C ASP A 80 4.11 7.64 -9.30
N PRO A 81 4.71 8.44 -10.20
CA PRO A 81 5.32 7.93 -11.44
C PRO A 81 6.39 6.85 -11.24
N GLU A 82 7.14 6.94 -10.14
CA GLU A 82 8.17 5.99 -9.75
C GLU A 82 7.67 4.82 -8.89
N ALA A 83 6.37 4.75 -8.61
CA ALA A 83 5.80 3.73 -7.74
C ALA A 83 5.96 2.32 -8.35
N PRO A 84 6.61 1.37 -7.65
CA PRO A 84 6.68 -0.01 -8.11
C PRO A 84 5.30 -0.70 -8.01
N PRO A 85 5.09 -1.84 -8.69
CA PRO A 85 3.89 -2.64 -8.48
C PRO A 85 3.79 -3.11 -7.01
N LEU A 86 2.55 -3.25 -6.52
CA LEU A 86 2.29 -3.78 -5.19
C LEU A 86 2.88 -5.20 -5.05
N PRO A 87 3.63 -5.52 -3.98
CA PRO A 87 4.16 -6.85 -3.74
C PRO A 87 3.05 -7.89 -3.53
N ARG A 88 3.39 -9.16 -3.77
CA ARG A 88 2.46 -10.27 -3.53
C ARG A 88 2.25 -10.53 -2.04
N GLU A 89 1.18 -11.26 -1.74
CA GLU A 89 0.73 -11.55 -0.38
C GLU A 89 1.63 -12.58 0.35
N ASP A 90 2.34 -13.42 -0.40
CA ASP A 90 3.31 -14.39 0.12
C ASP A 90 4.66 -13.76 0.51
N GLY A 91 4.74 -12.43 0.44
CA GLY A 91 5.94 -11.66 0.75
C GLY A 91 6.66 -11.18 -0.50
N GLY A 92 7.66 -10.33 -0.30
CA GLY A 92 8.45 -9.77 -1.39
C GLY A 92 9.26 -8.56 -0.96
N CYS A 93 9.77 -7.84 -1.94
CA CYS A 93 10.45 -6.57 -1.74
C CYS A 93 9.69 -5.44 -2.42
N LEU A 94 9.73 -4.26 -1.81
CA LEU A 94 9.23 -3.01 -2.36
C LEU A 94 10.40 -2.05 -2.50
N VAL A 95 10.55 -1.41 -3.66
CA VAL A 95 11.55 -0.35 -3.83
C VAL A 95 10.91 0.98 -3.45
N VAL A 96 11.32 1.54 -2.31
CA VAL A 96 10.82 2.84 -1.83
C VAL A 96 11.96 3.83 -1.93
N ARG A 97 11.82 4.83 -2.82
CA ARG A 97 12.84 5.89 -3.04
C ARG A 97 14.25 5.32 -3.27
N GLY A 98 14.34 4.28 -4.09
CA GLY A 98 15.60 3.61 -4.44
C GLY A 98 16.12 2.59 -3.40
N ARG A 99 15.45 2.46 -2.25
CA ARG A 99 15.78 1.47 -1.22
C ARG A 99 14.98 0.20 -1.45
N GLN A 100 15.62 -0.96 -1.50
CA GLN A 100 14.90 -2.23 -1.50
C GLN A 100 14.53 -2.60 -0.05
N LEU A 101 13.24 -2.74 0.23
CA LEU A 101 12.71 -3.05 1.56
C LEU A 101 11.94 -4.37 1.51
N ARG A 102 12.22 -5.28 2.43
CA ARG A 102 11.45 -6.52 2.58
C ARG A 102 10.08 -6.19 3.18
N VAL A 103 9.04 -6.80 2.64
CA VAL A 103 7.66 -6.62 3.07
C VAL A 103 7.21 -7.82 3.90
N GLU A 104 6.72 -7.54 5.10
CA GLU A 104 6.08 -8.52 5.98
C GLU A 104 4.64 -8.09 6.24
N TRP A 105 3.67 -8.80 5.66
CA TRP A 105 2.26 -8.56 5.90
C TRP A 105 1.91 -8.87 7.36
N LEU A 106 1.21 -7.94 8.01
CA LEU A 106 0.79 -8.06 9.40
C LEU A 106 -0.63 -8.61 9.45
N ASP A 107 -0.94 -9.35 10.52
CA ASP A 107 -2.28 -9.85 10.80
C ASP A 107 -2.69 -9.58 12.27
N GLY A 108 -3.96 -9.78 12.58
CA GLY A 108 -4.48 -9.69 13.96
C GLY A 108 -4.38 -8.30 14.59
N GLU A 109 -4.09 -8.25 15.90
CA GLU A 109 -4.05 -7.00 16.68
C GLU A 109 -2.96 -6.05 16.21
N GLU A 110 -1.84 -6.59 15.74
CA GLU A 110 -0.71 -5.81 15.24
C GLU A 110 -1.08 -5.05 13.95
N ALA A 111 -1.75 -5.73 13.02
CA ALA A 111 -2.29 -5.09 11.82
C ALA A 111 -3.33 -4.02 12.17
N ALA A 112 -4.21 -4.29 13.13
CA ALA A 112 -5.24 -3.33 13.55
C ALA A 112 -4.64 -2.07 14.17
N ALA A 113 -3.60 -2.23 15.01
CA ALA A 113 -2.87 -1.12 15.61
C ALA A 113 -2.13 -0.29 14.56
N ALA A 114 -1.41 -0.95 13.64
CA ALA A 114 -0.71 -0.27 12.55
C ALA A 114 -1.68 0.45 11.60
N TRP A 115 -2.84 -0.14 11.31
CA TRP A 115 -3.90 0.51 10.54
C TRP A 115 -4.46 1.75 11.24
N ALA A 116 -4.71 1.67 12.55
CA ALA A 116 -5.22 2.81 13.31
C ALA A 116 -4.26 4.01 13.30
N GLN A 117 -2.95 3.75 13.22
CA GLN A 117 -1.91 4.77 13.21
C GLN A 117 -1.57 5.28 11.80
N HIS A 118 -1.52 4.38 10.81
CA HIS A 118 -1.00 4.66 9.47
C HIS A 118 -2.04 4.51 8.36
N GLY A 119 -3.31 4.23 8.68
CA GLY A 119 -4.41 4.29 7.72
C GLY A 119 -4.64 5.72 7.19
N TRP A 120 -5.21 5.84 5.99
CA TRP A 120 -5.59 7.13 5.40
C TRP A 120 -6.85 7.05 4.52
#